data_AF-A0A7W1NBF7-F1
#
_entry.id   AF-A0A7W1NBF7-F1
#
_cell.length_a   1.000
_cell.length_b   1.000
_cell.length_c   1.000
_cell.angle_alpha   90.00
_cell.angle_beta   90.00
_cell.angle_gamma   90.00
#
_symmetry.space_group_name_H-M   'P 1'
#
loop_
_entity.id
_entity.type
_entity.pdbx_description
1 polymer ?
#
loop_
_entity_poly.entity_id
_entity_poly.type
_entity_poly.pdbx_seq_one_letter_code
_entity_poly.pdbx_strand_id
1 'polypeptide(L)'
;MPATALPAPSPSMAIWSKGGDEAAALVHEFTVGDDYLYDRALAPYDCLGSLAHVAMLAQVGLVPVDQARALSAGLRALHREFIAGAWTVEAADEDVHSKIEGLLTARLGDAGKRLHTGRSRNDQVLTAIRLWQKHELCSAASGVAAAARALLTQARAHEFHPFPGYTHWQRAMPSSLGMFFATHAQALVDDLALFDGAFALADSCPLGSGAGYGVGLPLDRPMTATLLGFARVGLAGADGNGRGKVETAVLDALGAVVNDLSRLAADLVFFTSAECGFFTIGAGFTTGSSIMPQKRNLDLFELLRGRASRFLGLRTGLYATTIGLPSGYSRDLQDTKALCIDGVRLARQGLAVVAAAVPTLVP
;
A
#
# COMPACT_ATOMS: atom_id res chain seq x y z
N MET A 1 34.03 46.43 -3.53
CA MET A 1 34.21 44.98 -3.76
C MET A 1 32.90 44.30 -3.40
N PRO A 2 32.13 43.75 -4.34
CA PRO A 2 30.92 43.04 -4.01
C PRO A 2 31.27 41.66 -3.46
N ALA A 3 30.63 41.29 -2.36
CA ALA A 3 30.78 40.01 -1.69
C ALA A 3 30.37 38.87 -2.63
N THR A 4 31.30 37.95 -2.87
CA THR A 4 31.05 36.70 -3.58
C THR A 4 30.09 35.85 -2.75
N ALA A 5 28.91 35.59 -3.31
CA ALA A 5 27.96 34.63 -2.78
C ALA A 5 28.61 33.24 -2.74
N LEU A 6 28.44 32.54 -1.61
CA LEU A 6 28.85 31.14 -1.47
C LEU A 6 28.08 30.28 -2.49
N PRO A 7 28.73 29.30 -3.14
CA PRO A 7 28.07 28.42 -4.09
C PRO A 7 26.99 27.60 -3.38
N ALA A 8 25.86 27.43 -4.05
CA ALA A 8 24.78 26.54 -3.60
C ALA A 8 25.32 25.11 -3.40
N PRO A 9 24.82 24.35 -2.41
CA PRO A 9 25.24 22.97 -2.22
C PRO A 9 24.95 22.16 -3.48
N SER A 10 25.96 21.44 -3.95
CA SER A 10 25.83 20.48 -5.06
C SER A 10 24.72 19.48 -4.74
N PRO A 11 23.81 19.16 -5.68
CA PRO A 11 22.84 18.10 -5.47
C PRO A 11 23.58 16.83 -5.10
N SER A 12 23.17 16.18 -4.01
CA SER A 12 23.79 14.91 -3.60
C SER A 12 23.62 13.93 -4.76
N MET A 13 24.73 13.54 -5.38
CA MET A 13 24.68 12.54 -6.45
C MET A 13 24.10 11.25 -5.90
N ALA A 14 23.07 10.73 -6.58
CA ALA A 14 22.50 9.43 -6.29
C ALA A 14 23.61 8.37 -6.21
N ILE A 15 23.46 7.37 -5.34
CA ILE A 15 24.50 6.37 -5.03
C ILE A 15 24.90 5.56 -6.29
N TRP A 16 24.03 5.46 -7.30
CA TRP A 16 24.32 4.84 -8.59
C TRP A 16 24.83 5.81 -9.68
N SER A 17 24.81 7.13 -9.44
CA SER A 17 25.29 8.11 -10.41
C SER A 17 26.80 7.99 -10.60
N LYS A 18 27.23 7.79 -11.84
CA LYS A 18 28.65 7.72 -12.22
C LYS A 18 29.21 9.08 -12.68
N GLY A 19 28.52 10.18 -12.38
CA GLY A 19 28.82 11.54 -12.88
C GLY A 19 28.03 11.90 -14.14
N GLY A 20 27.87 13.20 -14.43
CA GLY A 20 27.16 13.71 -15.61
C GLY A 20 26.93 15.23 -15.60
N ASP A 21 26.79 15.82 -16.78
CA ASP A 21 26.56 17.23 -17.12
C ASP A 21 25.07 17.65 -16.98
N GLU A 22 24.61 18.68 -17.72
CA GLU A 22 23.22 19.20 -17.71
C GLU A 22 22.14 18.12 -17.94
N ALA A 23 22.48 16.99 -18.58
CA ALA A 23 21.55 15.88 -18.77
C ALA A 23 21.18 15.17 -17.45
N ALA A 24 21.95 15.37 -16.37
CA ALA A 24 21.70 14.74 -15.07
C ALA A 24 20.35 15.14 -14.47
N ALA A 25 19.89 16.38 -14.67
CA ALA A 25 18.59 16.83 -14.18
C ALA A 25 17.43 16.13 -14.91
N LEU A 26 17.50 16.04 -16.25
CA LEU A 26 16.51 15.33 -17.05
C LEU A 26 16.46 13.83 -16.72
N VAL A 27 17.63 13.20 -16.57
CA VAL A 27 17.71 11.78 -16.20
C VAL A 27 17.15 11.56 -14.80
N HIS A 28 17.45 12.44 -13.84
CA HIS A 28 16.89 12.36 -12.50
C HIS A 28 15.37 12.52 -12.52
N GLU A 29 14.84 13.51 -13.24
CA GLU A 29 13.40 13.71 -13.40
C GLU A 29 12.72 12.48 -14.03
N PHE A 30 13.30 11.90 -15.07
CA PHE A 30 12.73 10.72 -15.75
C PHE A 30 12.82 9.44 -14.91
N THR A 31 13.89 9.27 -14.11
CA THR A 31 14.16 8.01 -13.38
C THR A 31 13.68 8.02 -11.94
N VAL A 32 13.56 9.18 -11.30
CA VAL A 32 13.02 9.34 -9.94
C VAL A 32 11.58 9.82 -10.01
N GLY A 33 11.30 10.84 -10.83
CA GLY A 33 9.96 11.38 -11.03
C GLY A 33 9.21 11.59 -9.72
N ASP A 34 8.03 10.98 -9.61
CA ASP A 34 7.18 11.04 -8.42
C ASP A 34 7.41 9.90 -7.42
N ASP A 35 8.45 9.06 -7.59
CA ASP A 35 8.70 7.89 -6.74
C ASP A 35 8.88 8.27 -5.26
N TYR A 36 9.46 9.45 -4.99
CA TYR A 36 9.62 9.99 -3.64
C TYR A 36 8.28 10.11 -2.87
N LEU A 37 7.16 10.36 -3.56
CA LEU A 37 5.83 10.43 -2.94
C LEU A 37 5.37 9.07 -2.42
N TYR A 38 5.74 8.01 -3.13
CA TYR A 38 5.39 6.64 -2.82
C TYR A 38 6.34 6.02 -1.80
N ASP A 39 7.61 6.43 -1.85
CA ASP A 39 8.65 6.05 -0.90
C ASP A 39 8.37 6.48 0.53
N ARG A 40 7.63 7.59 0.72
CA ARG A 40 7.09 7.98 2.03
C ARG A 40 6.27 6.88 2.69
N ALA A 41 5.53 6.07 1.92
CA ALA A 41 4.77 4.96 2.47
C ALA A 41 5.68 3.83 2.99
N LEU A 42 6.90 3.72 2.47
CA LEU A 42 7.86 2.67 2.81
C LEU A 42 8.80 3.06 3.97
N ALA A 43 8.94 4.34 4.30
CA ALA A 43 9.88 4.84 5.33
C ALA A 43 9.78 4.11 6.69
N PRO A 44 8.58 3.89 7.27
CA PRO A 44 8.48 3.15 8.54
C PRO A 44 9.02 1.71 8.41
N TYR A 45 8.74 1.06 7.29
CA TYR A 45 9.11 -0.32 7.03
C TYR A 45 10.59 -0.48 6.68
N ASP A 46 11.20 0.51 6.04
CA ASP A 46 12.65 0.53 5.82
C ASP A 46 13.42 0.66 7.15
N CYS A 47 12.90 1.47 8.08
CA CYS A 47 13.43 1.55 9.44
C CYS A 47 13.32 0.20 10.18
N LEU A 48 12.18 -0.50 10.05
CA LEU A 48 11.99 -1.83 10.64
C LEU A 48 12.95 -2.87 10.04
N GLY A 49 13.04 -2.93 8.71
CA GLY A 49 13.98 -3.81 8.00
C GLY A 49 15.43 -3.55 8.39
N SER A 50 15.80 -2.27 8.49
CA SER A 50 17.12 -1.83 8.93
C SER A 50 17.42 -2.20 10.39
N LEU A 51 16.44 -2.15 11.29
CA LEU A 51 16.60 -2.60 12.68
C LEU A 51 16.93 -4.09 12.77
N ALA A 52 16.20 -4.92 12.02
CA ALA A 52 16.46 -6.36 11.96
C ALA A 52 17.83 -6.67 11.34
N HIS A 53 18.20 -5.93 10.29
CA HIS A 53 19.51 -6.05 9.64
C HIS A 53 20.65 -5.74 10.61
N VAL A 54 20.59 -4.62 11.33
CA VAL A 54 21.60 -4.23 12.33
C VAL A 54 21.73 -5.27 13.44
N ALA A 55 20.61 -5.79 13.94
CA ALA A 55 20.63 -6.84 14.95
C ALA A 55 21.35 -8.10 14.46
N MET A 56 21.09 -8.51 13.21
CA MET A 56 21.77 -9.65 12.58
C MET A 56 23.26 -9.37 12.36
N LEU A 57 23.64 -8.20 11.83
CA LEU A 57 25.05 -7.85 11.63
C LEU A 57 25.87 -7.91 12.94
N ALA A 58 25.26 -7.51 14.06
CA ALA A 58 25.86 -7.61 15.38
C ALA A 58 26.03 -9.08 15.82
N GLN A 59 24.99 -9.89 15.61
CA GLN A 59 24.98 -11.31 15.96
C GLN A 59 26.08 -12.10 15.22
N VAL A 60 26.32 -11.79 13.94
CA VAL A 60 27.34 -12.45 13.12
C VAL A 60 28.72 -11.78 13.21
N GLY A 61 28.89 -10.77 14.07
CA GLY A 61 30.16 -10.11 14.34
C GLY A 61 30.65 -9.15 13.26
N LEU A 62 29.80 -8.77 12.29
CA LEU A 62 30.14 -7.80 11.24
C LEU A 62 30.06 -6.35 11.72
N VAL A 63 29.28 -6.08 12.77
CA VAL A 63 29.17 -4.77 13.42
C VAL A 63 29.38 -4.91 14.93
N PRO A 64 30.25 -4.09 15.56
CA PRO A 64 30.42 -4.07 17.01
C PRO A 64 29.12 -3.80 17.77
N VAL A 65 28.93 -4.42 18.94
CA VAL A 65 27.68 -4.35 19.72
C VAL A 65 27.33 -2.92 20.13
N ASP A 66 28.31 -2.11 20.49
CA ASP A 66 28.15 -0.69 20.81
C ASP A 66 27.65 0.12 19.61
N GLN A 67 28.22 -0.12 18.42
CA GLN A 67 27.77 0.52 17.17
C GLN A 67 26.36 0.06 16.78
N ALA A 68 26.05 -1.24 16.95
CA ALA A 68 24.72 -1.78 16.68
C ALA A 68 23.64 -1.17 17.60
N ARG A 69 23.98 -0.92 18.87
CA ARG A 69 23.09 -0.22 19.82
C ARG A 69 22.84 1.22 19.39
N ALA A 70 23.90 1.95 18.98
CA ALA A 70 23.78 3.32 18.49
C ALA A 70 22.93 3.41 17.22
N LEU A 71 23.19 2.53 16.24
CA LEU A 71 22.39 2.40 15.01
C LEU A 71 20.92 2.10 15.31
N SER A 72 20.65 1.14 16.19
CA SER A 72 19.28 0.78 16.56
C SER A 72 18.55 1.93 17.25
N ALA A 73 19.22 2.67 18.14
CA ALA A 73 18.64 3.86 18.76
C ALA A 73 18.34 4.96 17.74
N GLY A 74 19.26 5.20 16.80
CA GLY A 74 19.09 6.14 15.70
C GLY A 74 17.90 5.79 14.81
N LEU A 75 17.78 4.53 14.39
CA LEU A 75 16.67 4.04 13.56
C LEU A 75 15.31 4.18 14.26
N ARG A 76 15.22 3.87 15.56
CA ARG A 76 13.99 4.09 16.35
C ARG A 76 13.64 5.56 16.51
N ALA A 77 14.64 6.43 16.60
CA ALA A 77 14.42 7.88 16.62
C ALA A 77 13.87 8.35 15.26
N LEU A 78 14.52 7.97 14.16
CA LEU A 78 14.07 8.31 12.80
C LEU A 78 12.66 7.81 12.51
N HIS A 79 12.32 6.58 12.89
CA HIS A 79 10.97 6.06 12.76
C HIS A 79 9.95 6.95 13.48
N ARG A 80 10.20 7.31 14.75
CA ARG A 80 9.27 8.16 15.52
C ARG A 80 9.16 9.57 14.95
N GLU A 81 10.28 10.14 14.52
CA GLU A 81 10.35 11.46 13.92
C GLU A 81 9.62 11.53 12.57
N PHE A 82 9.70 10.48 11.75
CA PHE A 82 8.94 10.38 10.50
C PHE A 82 7.44 10.40 10.76
N ILE A 83 6.98 9.58 11.71
CA ILE A 83 5.57 9.54 12.12
C ILE A 83 5.11 10.89 12.69
N ALA A 84 5.99 11.61 13.38
CA ALA A 84 5.73 12.96 13.88
C ALA A 84 5.84 14.08 12.83
N GLY A 85 6.22 13.76 11.58
CA GLY A 85 6.39 14.73 10.50
C GLY A 85 7.65 15.59 10.60
N ALA A 86 8.63 15.20 11.42
CA ALA A 86 9.88 15.96 11.60
C ALA A 86 10.87 15.79 10.43
N TRP A 87 10.69 14.77 9.60
CA TRP A 87 11.35 14.63 8.31
C TRP A 87 10.45 13.87 7.35
N THR A 88 10.68 14.05 6.05
CA THR A 88 10.02 13.32 4.97
C THR A 88 11.01 13.04 3.84
N VAL A 89 10.56 12.30 2.83
CA VAL A 89 11.29 12.11 1.56
C VAL A 89 10.90 13.26 0.63
N GLU A 90 11.88 14.04 0.20
CA GLU A 90 11.71 15.17 -0.71
C GLU A 90 12.06 14.79 -2.15
N ALA A 91 11.64 15.59 -3.12
CA ALA A 91 11.93 15.35 -4.53
C ALA A 91 13.44 15.34 -4.85
N ALA A 92 14.26 16.02 -4.04
CA ALA A 92 15.71 16.01 -4.17
C ALA A 92 16.39 14.78 -3.55
N ASP A 93 15.66 13.99 -2.75
CA ASP A 93 16.17 12.73 -2.22
C ASP A 93 16.06 11.65 -3.30
N GLU A 94 17.10 10.85 -3.47
CA GLU A 94 17.11 9.74 -4.44
C GLU A 94 16.00 8.72 -4.15
N ASP A 95 15.95 8.26 -2.90
CA ASP A 95 14.97 7.32 -2.39
C ASP A 95 14.94 7.42 -0.85
N VAL A 96 13.92 6.80 -0.24
CA VAL A 96 13.75 6.75 1.22
C VAL A 96 14.94 6.09 1.92
N HIS A 97 15.56 5.14 1.25
CA HIS A 97 16.59 4.30 1.83
C HIS A 97 17.91 5.07 2.02
N SER A 98 18.31 5.82 0.99
CA SER A 98 19.46 6.72 0.98
C SER A 98 19.23 7.90 1.92
N LYS A 99 17.97 8.38 2.01
CA LYS A 99 17.58 9.39 3.00
C LYS A 99 17.81 8.92 4.44
N ILE A 100 17.36 7.71 4.79
CA ILE A 100 17.58 7.13 6.12
C ILE A 100 19.08 6.91 6.39
N GLU A 101 19.83 6.38 5.42
CA GLU A 101 21.28 6.19 5.51
C GLU A 101 22.02 7.52 5.73
N GLY A 102 21.63 8.58 5.02
CA GLY A 102 22.18 9.93 5.16
C GLY A 102 21.88 10.55 6.52
N LEU A 103 20.63 10.46 6.99
CA LEU A 103 20.22 10.95 8.31
C LEU A 103 20.95 10.22 9.45
N LEU A 104 21.14 8.90 9.35
CA LEU A 104 21.93 8.15 10.32
C LEU A 104 23.40 8.50 10.29
N THR A 105 23.98 8.64 9.10
CA THR A 105 25.39 9.03 8.93
C THR A 105 25.65 10.42 9.51
N ALA A 106 24.73 11.37 9.30
CA ALA A 106 24.82 12.70 9.91
C ALA A 106 24.80 12.65 11.45
N ARG A 107 24.10 11.68 12.05
CA ARG A 107 23.99 11.53 13.52
C ARG A 107 25.13 10.73 14.14
N LEU A 108 25.61 9.71 13.45
CA LEU A 108 26.47 8.67 14.02
C LEU A 108 27.85 8.57 13.35
N GLY A 109 28.13 9.40 12.35
CA GLY A 109 29.37 9.37 11.59
C GLY A 109 29.60 8.03 10.90
N ASP A 110 30.81 7.49 11.01
CA ASP A 110 31.21 6.25 10.34
C ASP A 110 30.42 5.01 10.75
N ALA A 111 29.84 5.00 11.95
CA ALA A 111 28.94 3.91 12.36
C ALA A 111 27.70 3.86 11.45
N GLY A 112 27.16 5.01 11.02
CA GLY A 112 26.04 5.12 10.10
C GLY A 112 26.30 4.46 8.74
N LYS A 113 27.54 4.58 8.24
CA LYS A 113 27.96 4.00 6.95
C LYS A 113 27.96 2.47 6.94
N ARG A 114 28.02 1.83 8.11
CA ARG A 114 28.04 0.36 8.24
C ARG A 114 26.66 -0.28 8.10
N LEU A 115 25.57 0.51 8.05
CA LEU A 115 24.21 -0.01 7.90
C LEU A 115 24.04 -0.85 6.63
N HIS A 116 24.71 -0.47 5.54
CA HIS A 116 24.55 -1.12 4.24
C HIS A 116 25.43 -2.38 4.06
N THR A 117 26.23 -2.75 5.07
CA THR A 117 27.10 -3.93 4.98
C THR A 117 26.26 -5.19 4.72
N GLY A 118 26.59 -5.90 3.63
CA GLY A 118 25.90 -7.13 3.26
C GLY A 118 24.46 -6.96 2.78
N ARG A 119 24.08 -5.77 2.32
CA ARG A 119 22.73 -5.49 1.80
C ARG A 119 22.82 -4.94 0.38
N SER A 120 21.75 -5.10 -0.39
CA SER A 120 21.57 -4.42 -1.68
C SER A 120 20.35 -3.51 -1.59
N ARG A 121 20.23 -2.53 -2.49
CA ARG A 121 18.97 -1.81 -2.60
C ARG A 121 17.83 -2.72 -3.04
N ASN A 122 18.11 -3.77 -3.83
CA ASN A 122 17.11 -4.71 -4.37
C ASN A 122 16.38 -5.50 -3.28
N ASP A 123 17.10 -6.10 -2.34
CA ASP A 123 16.49 -6.85 -1.24
C ASP A 123 15.93 -5.94 -0.15
N GLN A 124 16.54 -4.77 0.06
CA GLN A 124 16.04 -3.77 0.99
C GLN A 124 14.67 -3.22 0.59
N VAL A 125 14.52 -2.70 -0.64
CA VAL A 125 13.24 -2.15 -1.11
C VAL A 125 12.16 -3.22 -1.12
N LEU A 126 12.51 -4.45 -1.52
CA LEU A 126 11.57 -5.55 -1.52
C LEU A 126 11.14 -5.93 -0.10
N THR A 127 12.05 -5.89 0.87
CA THR A 127 11.70 -6.12 2.29
C THR A 127 10.70 -5.08 2.78
N ALA A 128 10.95 -3.79 2.50
CA ALA A 128 10.05 -2.72 2.90
C ALA A 128 8.67 -2.87 2.25
N ILE A 129 8.62 -3.20 0.94
CA ILE A 129 7.36 -3.46 0.22
C ILE A 129 6.60 -4.65 0.84
N ARG A 130 7.27 -5.76 1.16
CA ARG A 130 6.61 -6.96 1.72
C ARG A 130 6.04 -6.68 3.12
N LEU A 131 6.78 -5.96 3.96
CA LEU A 131 6.29 -5.54 5.27
C LEU A 131 5.09 -4.60 5.16
N TRP A 132 5.16 -3.62 4.25
CA TRP A 132 4.06 -2.73 3.94
C TRP A 132 2.83 -3.49 3.44
N GLN A 133 2.99 -4.40 2.48
CA GLN A 133 1.89 -5.22 1.94
C GLN A 133 1.21 -6.06 3.02
N LYS A 134 1.97 -6.72 3.90
CA LYS A 134 1.41 -7.49 5.01
C LYS A 134 0.56 -6.60 5.92
N HIS A 135 1.08 -5.43 6.30
CA HIS A 135 0.33 -4.47 7.10
C HIS A 135 -0.95 -4.00 6.40
N GLU A 136 -0.85 -3.62 5.13
CA GLU A 136 -1.98 -3.12 4.35
C GLU A 136 -3.05 -4.17 4.11
N LEU A 137 -2.68 -5.43 3.88
CA LEU A 137 -3.64 -6.55 3.77
C LEU A 137 -4.41 -6.73 5.08
N CYS A 138 -3.72 -6.75 6.23
CA CYS A 138 -4.38 -6.83 7.54
C CYS A 138 -5.31 -5.63 7.80
N SER A 139 -4.85 -4.42 7.45
CA SER A 139 -5.64 -3.21 7.62
C SER A 139 -6.86 -3.18 6.70
N ALA A 140 -6.73 -3.64 5.46
CA ALA A 140 -7.83 -3.73 4.51
C ALA A 140 -8.82 -4.83 4.92
N ALA A 141 -8.35 -5.99 5.41
CA ALA A 141 -9.20 -7.04 5.98
C ALA A 141 -10.03 -6.53 7.17
N SER A 142 -9.44 -5.68 8.01
CA SER A 142 -10.17 -5.00 9.10
C SER A 142 -11.24 -4.05 8.54
N GLY A 143 -10.96 -3.35 7.44
CA GLY A 143 -11.92 -2.51 6.73
C GLY A 143 -13.07 -3.32 6.11
N VAL A 144 -12.77 -4.48 5.50
CA VAL A 144 -13.76 -5.45 5.01
C VAL A 144 -14.67 -5.89 6.15
N ALA A 145 -14.10 -6.29 7.28
CA ALA A 145 -14.87 -6.70 8.46
C ALA A 145 -15.77 -5.56 9.00
N ALA A 146 -15.30 -4.31 8.96
CA ALA A 146 -16.09 -3.15 9.38
C ALA A 146 -17.26 -2.88 8.43
N ALA A 147 -17.03 -2.90 7.12
CA ALA A 147 -18.07 -2.72 6.11
C ALA A 147 -19.12 -3.85 6.14
N ALA A 148 -18.67 -5.11 6.21
CA ALA A 148 -19.54 -6.28 6.35
C ALA A 148 -20.37 -6.20 7.64
N ARG A 149 -19.78 -5.75 8.76
CA ARG A 149 -20.52 -5.54 10.01
C ARG A 149 -21.59 -4.47 9.88
N ALA A 150 -21.30 -3.35 9.24
CA ALA A 150 -22.28 -2.29 8.99
C ALA A 150 -23.48 -2.81 8.17
N LEU A 151 -23.20 -3.59 7.12
CA LEU A 151 -24.22 -4.25 6.32
C LEU A 151 -25.03 -5.28 7.13
N LEU A 152 -24.38 -6.11 7.94
CA LEU A 152 -25.07 -7.09 8.80
C LEU A 152 -25.93 -6.43 9.89
N THR A 153 -25.52 -5.27 10.40
CA THR A 153 -26.35 -4.48 11.33
C THR A 153 -27.62 -4.00 10.64
N GLN A 154 -27.52 -3.47 9.42
CA GLN A 154 -28.68 -3.11 8.61
C GLN A 154 -29.55 -4.33 8.26
N ALA A 155 -28.91 -5.44 7.92
CA ALA A 155 -29.58 -6.70 7.61
C ALA A 155 -30.47 -7.17 8.77
N ARG A 156 -29.94 -7.11 10.01
CA ARG A 156 -30.70 -7.48 11.22
C ARG A 156 -31.81 -6.49 11.54
N ALA A 157 -31.54 -5.19 11.43
CA ALA A 157 -32.54 -4.16 11.71
C ALA A 157 -33.76 -4.26 10.77
N HIS A 158 -33.55 -4.73 9.54
CA HIS A 158 -34.57 -4.81 8.50
C HIS A 158 -34.81 -6.25 8.00
N GLU A 159 -34.62 -7.24 8.88
CA GLU A 159 -34.61 -8.68 8.54
C GLU A 159 -35.81 -9.11 7.67
N PHE A 160 -37.01 -8.65 8.05
CA PHE A 160 -38.27 -8.98 7.36
C PHE A 160 -38.91 -7.78 6.66
N HIS A 161 -38.21 -6.66 6.53
CA HIS A 161 -38.76 -5.52 5.78
C HIS A 161 -38.96 -5.93 4.32
N PRO A 162 -40.18 -5.91 3.76
CA PRO A 162 -40.45 -6.36 2.41
C PRO A 162 -39.61 -5.59 1.39
N PHE A 163 -39.02 -6.31 0.44
CA PHE A 163 -38.22 -5.73 -0.64
C PHE A 163 -38.41 -6.55 -1.93
N PRO A 164 -38.59 -5.90 -3.10
CA PRO A 164 -38.68 -6.64 -4.35
C PRO A 164 -37.30 -7.20 -4.73
N GLY A 165 -37.22 -8.50 -5.01
CA GLY A 165 -36.05 -9.07 -5.69
C GLY A 165 -36.00 -8.63 -7.15
N TYR A 166 -34.79 -8.54 -7.71
CA TYR A 166 -34.58 -8.14 -9.11
C TYR A 166 -33.77 -9.18 -9.87
N THR A 167 -34.23 -9.54 -11.07
CA THR A 167 -33.45 -10.25 -12.08
C THR A 167 -33.62 -9.52 -13.41
N HIS A 168 -32.52 -9.26 -14.13
CA HIS A 168 -32.55 -8.41 -15.34
C HIS A 168 -33.21 -7.03 -15.13
N TRP A 169 -33.14 -6.49 -13.90
CA TRP A 169 -33.86 -5.28 -13.48
C TRP A 169 -35.39 -5.36 -13.60
N GLN A 170 -35.96 -6.56 -13.73
CA GLN A 170 -37.38 -6.83 -13.60
C GLN A 170 -37.68 -7.30 -12.18
N ARG A 171 -38.84 -6.91 -11.65
CA ARG A 171 -39.32 -7.37 -10.35
C ARG A 171 -39.55 -8.88 -10.43
N ALA A 172 -38.88 -9.61 -9.56
CA ALA A 172 -38.95 -11.06 -9.44
C ALA A 172 -39.74 -11.43 -8.17
N MET A 173 -39.27 -12.42 -7.41
CA MET A 173 -39.91 -12.85 -6.17
C MET A 173 -39.76 -11.80 -5.06
N PRO A 174 -40.76 -11.68 -4.17
CA PRO A 174 -40.60 -10.94 -2.92
C PRO A 174 -39.43 -11.46 -2.10
N SER A 175 -38.70 -10.55 -1.47
CA SER A 175 -37.58 -10.81 -0.58
C SER A 175 -37.61 -9.80 0.59
N SER A 176 -36.49 -9.60 1.28
CA SER A 176 -36.36 -8.62 2.34
C SER A 176 -35.10 -7.77 2.22
N LEU A 177 -35.13 -6.59 2.82
CA LEU A 177 -33.94 -5.75 2.98
C LEU A 177 -32.85 -6.43 3.80
N GLY A 178 -33.27 -7.25 4.77
CA GLY A 178 -32.39 -8.16 5.49
C GLY A 178 -31.53 -9.00 4.55
N MET A 179 -32.17 -9.69 3.61
CA MET A 179 -31.49 -10.52 2.63
C MET A 179 -30.59 -9.70 1.70
N PHE A 180 -31.04 -8.53 1.25
CA PHE A 180 -30.24 -7.63 0.40
C PHE A 180 -28.91 -7.24 1.06
N PHE A 181 -28.96 -6.72 2.28
CA PHE A 181 -27.74 -6.32 2.99
C PHE A 181 -26.87 -7.51 3.39
N ALA A 182 -27.46 -8.62 3.82
CA ALA A 182 -26.72 -9.83 4.14
C ALA A 182 -25.97 -10.40 2.92
N THR A 183 -26.56 -10.32 1.72
CA THR A 183 -25.92 -10.77 0.48
C THR A 183 -24.64 -9.98 0.19
N HIS A 184 -24.69 -8.66 0.29
CA HIS A 184 -23.50 -7.81 0.10
C HIS A 184 -22.45 -8.02 1.21
N ALA A 185 -22.89 -8.26 2.45
CA ALA A 185 -21.97 -8.57 3.54
C ALA A 185 -21.24 -9.90 3.32
N GLN A 186 -21.97 -10.93 2.85
CA GLN A 186 -21.41 -12.26 2.57
C GLN A 186 -20.33 -12.17 1.48
N ALA A 187 -20.61 -11.46 0.38
CA ALA A 187 -19.67 -11.29 -0.73
C ALA A 187 -18.34 -10.69 -0.26
N LEU A 188 -18.39 -9.63 0.56
CA LEU A 188 -17.20 -9.01 1.15
C LEU A 188 -16.43 -9.96 2.09
N VAL A 189 -17.12 -10.81 2.85
CA VAL A 189 -16.44 -11.76 3.75
C VAL A 189 -15.77 -12.88 2.97
N ASP A 190 -16.39 -13.37 1.89
CA ASP A 190 -15.83 -14.41 1.03
C ASP A 190 -14.50 -13.97 0.38
N ASP A 191 -14.36 -12.68 0.07
CA ASP A 191 -13.12 -12.10 -0.47
C ASP A 191 -11.91 -12.29 0.44
N LEU A 192 -12.09 -12.46 1.76
CA LEU A 192 -10.98 -12.66 2.70
C LEU A 192 -10.16 -13.93 2.38
N ALA A 193 -10.74 -14.91 1.69
CA ALA A 193 -9.98 -16.07 1.22
C ALA A 193 -8.87 -15.68 0.23
N LEU A 194 -9.07 -14.63 -0.58
CA LEU A 194 -8.04 -14.10 -1.48
C LEU A 194 -6.95 -13.35 -0.70
N PHE A 195 -7.32 -12.70 0.41
CA PHE A 195 -6.38 -12.00 1.28
C PHE A 195 -5.40 -12.97 1.92
N ASP A 196 -5.85 -14.14 2.36
CA ASP A 196 -4.98 -15.19 2.92
C ASP A 196 -3.92 -15.63 1.90
N GLY A 197 -4.32 -15.82 0.64
CA GLY A 197 -3.41 -16.16 -0.45
C GLY A 197 -2.38 -15.05 -0.74
N ALA A 198 -2.84 -13.81 -0.84
CA ALA A 198 -1.97 -12.65 -1.05
C ALA A 198 -1.00 -12.45 0.13
N PHE A 199 -1.47 -12.63 1.37
CA PHE A 199 -0.66 -12.53 2.57
C PHE A 199 0.41 -13.62 2.60
N ALA A 200 0.05 -14.88 2.34
CA ALA A 200 1.00 -16.00 2.30
C ALA A 200 2.09 -15.85 1.22
N LEU A 201 1.80 -15.11 0.13
CA LEU A 201 2.80 -14.74 -0.87
C LEU A 201 3.71 -13.62 -0.38
N ALA A 202 3.16 -12.59 0.27
CA ALA A 202 3.92 -11.51 0.88
C ALA A 202 4.74 -11.96 2.09
N ASP A 203 4.36 -13.07 2.73
CA ASP A 203 4.97 -13.60 3.96
C ASP A 203 6.25 -14.42 3.73
N SER A 204 7.11 -13.93 2.85
CA SER A 204 8.43 -14.51 2.52
C SER A 204 9.48 -13.42 2.61
N CYS A 205 10.44 -13.57 3.52
CA CYS A 205 11.48 -12.57 3.78
C CYS A 205 12.52 -12.54 2.65
N PRO A 206 12.68 -11.41 1.94
CA PRO A 206 13.69 -11.27 0.90
C PRO A 206 15.04 -10.77 1.44
N LEU A 207 15.10 -10.26 2.68
CA LEU A 207 16.30 -9.65 3.24
C LEU A 207 17.49 -10.62 3.26
N GLY A 208 18.65 -10.13 2.82
CA GLY A 208 19.87 -10.94 2.67
C GLY A 208 19.96 -11.72 1.37
N SER A 209 19.02 -11.51 0.42
CA SER A 209 19.15 -12.01 -0.95
C SER A 209 20.10 -11.17 -1.82
N GLY A 210 20.53 -10.01 -1.32
CA GLY A 210 21.42 -9.11 -2.02
C GLY A 210 20.80 -8.63 -3.34
N ALA A 211 21.56 -8.71 -4.43
CA ALA A 211 21.06 -8.36 -5.76
C ALA A 211 20.20 -9.47 -6.42
N GLY A 212 19.84 -10.53 -5.67
CA GLY A 212 19.10 -11.69 -6.16
C GLY A 212 19.91 -12.99 -6.23
N TYR A 213 21.19 -12.95 -5.86
CA TYR A 213 22.12 -14.09 -5.92
C TYR A 213 22.72 -14.45 -4.56
N GLY A 214 22.17 -13.88 -3.48
CA GLY A 214 22.74 -13.99 -2.14
C GLY A 214 23.90 -13.02 -1.92
N VAL A 215 24.55 -13.18 -0.77
CA VAL A 215 25.67 -12.34 -0.32
C VAL A 215 26.79 -13.27 0.14
N GLY A 216 28.05 -12.95 -0.19
CA GLY A 216 29.21 -13.74 0.22
C GLY A 216 29.62 -13.59 1.70
N LEU A 217 28.83 -12.84 2.49
CA LEU A 217 29.02 -12.65 3.92
C LEU A 217 28.15 -13.65 4.70
N PRO A 218 28.55 -14.04 5.93
CA PRO A 218 27.82 -15.04 6.71
C PRO A 218 26.55 -14.45 7.35
N LEU A 219 25.59 -14.02 6.53
CA LEU A 219 24.34 -13.41 7.01
C LEU A 219 23.37 -14.48 7.54
N ASP A 220 22.75 -14.20 8.69
CA ASP A 220 21.68 -15.05 9.24
C ASP A 220 20.30 -14.57 8.75
N ARG A 221 19.89 -15.06 7.56
CA ARG A 221 18.57 -14.76 6.97
C ARG A 221 17.40 -15.29 7.82
N PRO A 222 17.45 -16.50 8.41
CA PRO A 222 16.42 -16.96 9.34
C PRO A 222 16.20 -16.01 10.53
N MET A 223 17.26 -15.47 11.11
CA MET A 223 17.16 -14.49 12.19
C MET A 223 16.40 -13.23 11.75
N THR A 224 16.76 -12.63 10.61
CA THR A 224 16.06 -11.41 10.14
C THR A 224 14.61 -11.68 9.79
N ALA A 225 14.30 -12.82 9.17
CA ALA A 225 12.92 -13.25 8.91
C ALA A 225 12.11 -13.36 10.20
N THR A 226 12.68 -13.99 11.24
CA THR A 226 12.03 -14.13 12.56
C THR A 226 11.79 -12.77 13.22
N LEU A 227 12.80 -11.90 13.23
CA LEU A 227 12.69 -10.55 13.83
C LEU A 227 11.63 -9.68 13.15
N LEU A 228 11.44 -9.86 11.84
CA LEU A 228 10.47 -9.14 11.02
C LEU A 228 9.10 -9.83 10.95
N GLY A 229 8.94 -10.97 11.61
CA GLY A 229 7.70 -11.74 11.66
C GLY A 229 7.30 -12.36 10.32
N PHE A 230 8.27 -12.71 9.46
CA PHE A 230 8.03 -13.49 8.24
C PHE A 230 7.93 -14.99 8.55
N ALA A 231 7.01 -15.70 7.89
CA ALA A 231 6.87 -17.15 8.06
C ALA A 231 8.02 -17.97 7.45
N ARG A 232 8.68 -17.44 6.41
CA ARG A 232 9.78 -18.15 5.72
C ARG A 232 10.82 -17.21 5.14
N VAL A 233 11.97 -17.78 4.79
CA VAL A 233 13.01 -17.16 3.98
C VAL A 233 12.83 -17.62 2.53
N GLY A 234 12.85 -16.68 1.58
CA GLY A 234 12.78 -17.00 0.16
C GLY A 234 14.11 -17.45 -0.44
N LEU A 235 14.06 -18.12 -1.59
CA LEU A 235 15.26 -18.33 -2.41
C LEU A 235 15.68 -16.99 -3.02
N ALA A 236 16.95 -16.63 -2.96
CA ALA A 236 17.42 -15.29 -3.34
C ALA A 236 16.99 -14.87 -4.76
N GLY A 237 17.09 -15.77 -5.75
CA GLY A 237 16.63 -15.50 -7.11
C GLY A 237 15.10 -15.42 -7.24
N ALA A 238 14.39 -16.20 -6.43
CA ALA A 238 12.92 -16.16 -6.40
C ALA A 238 12.39 -14.87 -5.75
N ASP A 239 13.12 -14.30 -4.79
CA ASP A 239 12.78 -13.02 -4.18
C ASP A 239 12.80 -11.91 -5.24
N GLY A 240 13.86 -11.83 -6.04
CA GLY A 240 13.95 -10.90 -7.17
C GLY A 240 12.85 -11.11 -8.22
N ASN A 241 12.65 -12.35 -8.66
CA ASN A 241 11.62 -12.72 -9.63
C ASN A 241 10.18 -12.59 -9.09
N GLY A 242 10.01 -12.47 -7.77
CA GLY A 242 8.72 -12.32 -7.12
C GLY A 242 8.20 -10.89 -7.12
N ARG A 243 9.03 -9.91 -7.47
CA ARG A 243 8.61 -8.50 -7.59
C ARG A 243 7.59 -8.35 -8.72
N GLY A 244 6.57 -7.54 -8.50
CA GLY A 244 5.40 -7.42 -9.38
C GLY A 244 4.38 -8.57 -9.24
N LYS A 245 4.80 -9.82 -9.06
CA LYS A 245 3.88 -10.96 -8.85
C LYS A 245 3.05 -10.82 -7.58
N VAL A 246 3.71 -10.56 -6.45
CA VAL A 246 3.02 -10.46 -5.16
C VAL A 246 2.22 -9.16 -5.08
N GLU A 247 2.74 -8.07 -5.62
CA GLU A 247 2.02 -6.80 -5.80
C GLU A 247 0.73 -6.99 -6.60
N THR A 248 0.77 -7.80 -7.68
CA THR A 248 -0.42 -8.18 -8.44
C THR A 248 -1.39 -8.96 -7.57
N ALA A 249 -0.93 -9.95 -6.80
CA ALA A 249 -1.79 -10.75 -5.93
C ALA A 249 -2.50 -9.90 -4.86
N VAL A 250 -1.82 -8.88 -4.31
CA VAL A 250 -2.43 -7.90 -3.41
C VAL A 250 -3.54 -7.13 -4.11
N LEU A 251 -3.31 -6.65 -5.33
CA LEU A 251 -4.34 -5.94 -6.10
C LEU A 251 -5.47 -6.86 -6.58
N ASP A 252 -5.22 -8.14 -6.82
CA ASP A 252 -6.25 -9.12 -7.15
C ASP A 252 -7.21 -9.35 -5.98
N ALA A 253 -6.67 -9.54 -4.77
CA ALA A 253 -7.47 -9.68 -3.55
C ALA A 253 -8.32 -8.43 -3.28
N LEU A 254 -7.72 -7.24 -3.39
CA LEU A 254 -8.45 -5.98 -3.23
C LEU A 254 -9.41 -5.68 -4.37
N GLY A 255 -9.15 -6.19 -5.58
CA GLY A 255 -9.99 -6.00 -6.75
C GLY A 255 -11.35 -6.68 -6.63
N ALA A 256 -11.40 -7.84 -5.97
CA ALA A 256 -12.66 -8.52 -5.65
C ALA A 256 -13.54 -7.64 -4.75
N VAL A 257 -12.96 -7.12 -3.67
CA VAL A 257 -13.64 -6.17 -2.77
C VAL A 257 -14.13 -4.94 -3.52
N VAL A 258 -13.28 -4.31 -4.33
CA VAL A 258 -13.64 -3.11 -5.10
C VAL A 258 -14.80 -3.40 -6.07
N ASN A 259 -14.85 -4.58 -6.67
CA ASN A 259 -15.93 -5.00 -7.55
C ASN A 259 -17.26 -5.16 -6.78
N ASP A 260 -17.23 -5.75 -5.59
CA ASP A 260 -18.42 -5.92 -4.76
C ASP A 260 -18.94 -4.59 -4.22
N LEU A 261 -18.04 -3.68 -3.80
CA LEU A 261 -18.41 -2.31 -3.45
C LEU A 261 -19.04 -1.57 -4.63
N SER A 262 -18.56 -1.80 -5.85
CA SER A 262 -19.12 -1.22 -7.08
C SER A 262 -20.54 -1.72 -7.36
N ARG A 263 -20.80 -3.02 -7.11
CA ARG A 263 -22.13 -3.61 -7.24
C ARG A 263 -23.11 -3.01 -6.22
N LEU A 264 -22.71 -2.94 -4.94
CA LEU A 264 -23.50 -2.26 -3.90
C LEU A 264 -23.78 -0.81 -4.28
N ALA A 265 -22.78 -0.10 -4.81
CA ALA A 265 -22.94 1.28 -5.25
C ALA A 265 -23.94 1.43 -6.39
N ALA A 266 -23.93 0.53 -7.37
CA ALA A 266 -24.91 0.53 -8.46
C ALA A 266 -26.34 0.36 -7.93
N ASP A 267 -26.54 -0.60 -7.02
CA ASP A 267 -27.83 -0.84 -6.37
C ASP A 267 -28.30 0.39 -5.59
N LEU A 268 -27.45 0.95 -4.72
CA LEU A 268 -27.84 2.10 -3.89
C LEU A 268 -28.13 3.36 -4.69
N VAL A 269 -27.37 3.64 -5.76
CA VAL A 269 -27.66 4.78 -6.66
C VAL A 269 -29.05 4.63 -7.28
N PHE A 270 -29.41 3.42 -7.72
CA PHE A 270 -30.72 3.19 -8.31
C PHE A 270 -31.84 3.16 -7.26
N PHE A 271 -31.66 2.49 -6.14
CA PHE A 271 -32.69 2.32 -5.12
C PHE A 271 -33.02 3.60 -4.34
N THR A 272 -32.11 4.58 -4.32
CA THR A 272 -32.34 5.93 -3.76
C THR A 272 -32.92 6.92 -4.78
N SER A 273 -33.11 6.51 -6.05
CA SER A 273 -33.76 7.34 -7.07
C SER A 273 -35.21 7.66 -6.71
N ALA A 274 -35.77 8.70 -7.32
CA ALA A 274 -37.17 9.08 -7.12
C ALA A 274 -38.15 8.01 -7.66
N GLU A 275 -37.73 7.26 -8.69
CA GLU A 275 -38.51 6.19 -9.31
C GLU A 275 -38.63 4.95 -8.43
N CYS A 276 -37.62 4.66 -7.61
CA CYS A 276 -37.64 3.53 -6.66
C CYS A 276 -38.07 3.98 -5.25
N GLY A 277 -37.36 4.96 -4.69
CA GLY A 277 -37.63 5.50 -3.35
C GLY A 277 -37.55 4.46 -2.25
N PHE A 278 -36.67 3.47 -2.36
CA PHE A 278 -36.55 2.38 -1.36
C PHE A 278 -35.69 2.74 -0.16
N PHE A 279 -34.84 3.75 -0.30
CA PHE A 279 -33.99 4.23 0.80
C PHE A 279 -33.82 5.74 0.72
N THR A 280 -33.62 6.32 1.89
CA THR A 280 -32.90 7.57 2.07
C THR A 280 -31.55 7.30 2.73
N ILE A 281 -30.63 8.24 2.62
CA ILE A 281 -29.31 8.16 3.24
C ILE A 281 -29.03 9.46 4.03
N GLY A 282 -28.16 9.38 5.05
CA GLY A 282 -27.79 10.53 5.85
C GLY A 282 -27.28 11.71 5.02
N ALA A 283 -27.73 12.93 5.35
CA ALA A 283 -27.46 14.13 4.56
C ALA A 283 -25.96 14.40 4.31
N GLY A 284 -25.09 14.02 5.26
CA GLY A 284 -23.64 14.15 5.12
C GLY A 284 -23.00 13.27 4.03
N PHE A 285 -23.75 12.31 3.48
CA PHE A 285 -23.32 11.42 2.40
C PHE A 285 -23.97 11.73 1.04
N THR A 286 -24.71 12.84 0.95
CA THR A 286 -25.36 13.30 -0.28
C THR A 286 -24.94 14.72 -0.61
N THR A 287 -24.94 15.05 -1.90
CA THR A 287 -25.00 16.46 -2.32
C THR A 287 -26.43 16.84 -2.70
N GLY A 288 -26.68 18.14 -2.90
CA GLY A 288 -28.01 18.65 -3.19
C GLY A 288 -28.03 19.68 -4.31
N SER A 289 -29.23 20.12 -4.68
CA SER A 289 -29.45 21.25 -5.58
C SER A 289 -29.80 22.50 -4.79
N SER A 290 -29.24 23.64 -5.16
CA SER A 290 -29.64 24.94 -4.62
C SER A 290 -31.06 25.36 -5.04
N ILE A 291 -31.60 24.77 -6.12
CA ILE A 291 -32.93 25.09 -6.68
C ILE A 291 -34.00 24.08 -6.23
N MET A 292 -33.60 22.83 -6.00
CA MET A 292 -34.53 21.72 -5.67
C MET A 292 -34.18 21.11 -4.32
N PRO A 293 -34.82 21.55 -3.21
CA PRO A 293 -34.51 21.10 -1.85
C PRO A 293 -34.65 19.59 -1.62
N GLN A 294 -35.53 18.93 -2.38
CA GLN A 294 -35.77 17.50 -2.32
C GLN A 294 -34.74 16.67 -3.10
N LYS A 295 -33.98 17.27 -4.03
CA LYS A 295 -33.02 16.55 -4.85
C LYS A 295 -31.77 16.23 -4.03
N ARG A 296 -31.53 14.93 -3.81
CA ARG A 296 -30.32 14.38 -3.20
C ARG A 296 -29.57 13.58 -4.26
N ASN A 297 -28.30 13.89 -4.45
CA ASN A 297 -27.41 13.15 -5.34
C ASN A 297 -26.55 12.21 -4.50
N LEU A 298 -26.33 11.01 -5.01
CA LEU A 298 -25.54 9.98 -4.33
C LEU A 298 -24.10 9.95 -4.90
N ASP A 299 -23.47 11.12 -5.03
CA ASP A 299 -22.16 11.32 -5.69
C ASP A 299 -21.09 10.38 -5.13
N LEU A 300 -21.14 10.12 -3.83
CA LEU A 300 -20.22 9.24 -3.13
C LEU A 300 -20.24 7.81 -3.70
N PHE A 301 -21.43 7.25 -3.96
CA PHE A 301 -21.57 5.92 -4.55
C PHE A 301 -21.39 5.94 -6.07
N GLU A 302 -21.72 7.04 -6.75
CA GLU A 302 -21.35 7.22 -8.17
C GLU A 302 -19.83 7.20 -8.37
N LEU A 303 -19.10 7.94 -7.52
CA LEU A 303 -17.64 7.94 -7.52
C LEU A 303 -17.06 6.60 -7.09
N LEU A 304 -17.66 5.91 -6.10
CA LEU A 304 -17.24 4.57 -5.71
C LEU A 304 -17.32 3.60 -6.89
N ARG A 305 -18.44 3.61 -7.62
CA ARG A 305 -18.65 2.82 -8.84
C ARG A 305 -17.65 3.18 -9.94
N GLY A 306 -17.43 4.47 -10.21
CA GLY A 306 -16.45 4.92 -11.21
C GLY A 306 -15.00 4.59 -10.85
N ARG A 307 -14.66 4.65 -9.56
CA ARG A 307 -13.31 4.31 -9.05
C ARG A 307 -12.97 2.83 -9.20
N ALA A 308 -13.96 1.94 -9.34
CA ALA A 308 -13.71 0.54 -9.66
C ALA A 308 -12.99 0.37 -11.01
N SER A 309 -13.38 1.14 -12.03
CA SER A 309 -12.69 1.13 -13.33
C SER A 309 -11.26 1.69 -13.22
N ARG A 310 -11.05 2.72 -12.39
CA ARG A 310 -9.70 3.24 -12.11
C ARG A 310 -8.83 2.18 -11.44
N PHE A 311 -9.35 1.46 -10.45
CA PHE A 311 -8.64 0.37 -9.79
C PHE A 311 -8.25 -0.74 -10.79
N LEU A 312 -9.15 -1.13 -11.69
CA LEU A 312 -8.85 -2.09 -12.75
C LEU A 312 -7.71 -1.63 -13.65
N GLY A 313 -7.65 -0.34 -13.97
CA GLY A 313 -6.54 0.27 -14.71
C GLY A 313 -5.20 0.14 -13.97
N LEU A 314 -5.17 0.43 -12.67
CA LEU A 314 -3.97 0.29 -11.83
C LEU A 314 -3.47 -1.16 -11.79
N ARG A 315 -4.38 -2.10 -11.56
CA ARG A 315 -4.06 -3.54 -11.54
C ARG A 315 -3.55 -4.03 -12.89
N THR A 316 -4.24 -3.66 -13.98
CA THR A 316 -3.85 -4.05 -15.33
C THR A 316 -2.49 -3.46 -15.70
N GLY A 317 -2.25 -2.18 -15.41
CA GLY A 317 -0.96 -1.53 -15.62
C GLY A 317 0.15 -2.24 -14.87
N LEU A 318 -0.07 -2.59 -13.60
CA LEU A 318 0.93 -3.26 -12.78
C LEU A 318 1.33 -4.61 -13.37
N TYR A 319 0.34 -5.43 -13.73
CA TYR A 319 0.59 -6.72 -14.37
C TYR A 319 1.32 -6.53 -15.72
N ALA A 320 0.89 -5.57 -16.54
CA ALA A 320 1.49 -5.29 -17.85
C ALA A 320 2.96 -4.88 -17.76
N THR A 321 3.35 -4.05 -16.77
CA THR A 321 4.76 -3.68 -16.52
C THR A 321 5.66 -4.88 -16.28
N THR A 322 5.12 -6.01 -15.81
CA THR A 322 5.92 -7.22 -15.49
C THR A 322 6.07 -8.18 -16.67
N ILE A 323 5.32 -7.99 -17.76
CA ILE A 323 5.30 -8.91 -18.89
C ILE A 323 6.64 -8.83 -19.64
N GLY A 324 7.27 -9.99 -19.84
CA GLY A 324 8.49 -10.10 -20.65
C GLY A 324 9.77 -9.62 -19.97
N LEU A 325 9.72 -9.28 -18.68
CA LEU A 325 10.94 -8.94 -17.93
C LEU A 325 11.86 -10.17 -17.79
N PRO A 326 13.18 -10.00 -17.95
CA PRO A 326 14.14 -11.06 -17.65
C PRO A 326 14.17 -11.35 -16.14
N SER A 327 14.77 -12.47 -15.76
CA SER A 327 14.98 -12.79 -14.35
C SER A 327 15.88 -11.77 -13.65
N GLY A 328 15.62 -11.55 -12.37
CA GLY A 328 16.32 -10.58 -11.53
C GLY A 328 15.63 -9.21 -11.52
N TYR A 329 16.32 -8.21 -11.00
CA TYR A 329 15.81 -6.85 -10.93
C TYR A 329 15.99 -6.13 -12.26
N SER A 330 14.90 -5.56 -12.77
CA SER A 330 14.89 -4.56 -13.86
C SER A 330 14.31 -3.25 -13.33
N ARG A 331 14.79 -2.10 -13.85
CA ARG A 331 14.39 -0.77 -13.34
C ARG A 331 12.90 -0.50 -13.54
N ASP A 332 12.27 -1.13 -14.53
CA ASP A 332 10.83 -1.17 -14.81
C ASP A 332 9.99 -1.49 -13.56
N LEU A 333 10.53 -2.32 -12.66
CA LEU A 333 9.87 -2.71 -11.41
C LEU A 333 9.74 -1.56 -10.40
N GLN A 334 10.33 -0.39 -10.67
CA GLN A 334 10.09 0.81 -9.88
C GLN A 334 8.64 1.27 -10.03
N ASP A 335 8.09 1.24 -11.25
CA ASP A 335 6.76 1.77 -11.57
C ASP A 335 5.63 0.95 -10.94
N THR A 336 5.88 -0.31 -10.58
CA THR A 336 4.89 -1.16 -9.91
C THR A 336 4.52 -0.65 -8.53
N LYS A 337 5.41 0.11 -7.87
CA LYS A 337 5.23 0.64 -6.52
C LYS A 337 4.06 1.62 -6.46
N ALA A 338 4.06 2.60 -7.38
CA ALA A 338 3.02 3.61 -7.49
C ALA A 338 1.63 2.98 -7.71
N LEU A 339 1.56 2.06 -8.68
CA LEU A 339 0.33 1.36 -9.06
C LEU A 339 -0.23 0.53 -7.89
N CYS A 340 0.65 -0.16 -7.14
CA CYS A 340 0.26 -0.95 -5.98
C CYS A 340 -0.26 -0.07 -4.85
N ILE A 341 0.49 0.97 -4.46
CA ILE A 341 0.11 1.87 -3.36
C ILE A 341 -1.20 2.60 -3.64
N ASP A 342 -1.39 3.12 -4.86
CA ASP A 342 -2.61 3.81 -5.21
C ASP A 342 -3.82 2.87 -5.28
N GLY A 343 -3.63 1.63 -5.74
CA GLY A 343 -4.67 0.61 -5.71
C GLY A 343 -5.11 0.31 -4.27
N VAL A 344 -4.15 0.07 -3.38
CA VAL A 344 -4.42 -0.17 -1.94
C VAL A 344 -5.16 1.01 -1.31
N ARG A 345 -4.69 2.25 -1.54
CA ARG A 345 -5.35 3.46 -1.01
C ARG A 345 -6.80 3.58 -1.49
N LEU A 346 -7.05 3.35 -2.78
CA LEU A 346 -8.39 3.44 -3.37
C LEU A 346 -9.34 2.41 -2.73
N ALA A 347 -8.91 1.14 -2.64
CA ALA A 347 -9.72 0.09 -2.03
C ALA A 347 -10.06 0.39 -0.57
N ARG A 348 -9.07 0.83 0.22
CA ARG A 348 -9.27 1.22 1.62
C ARG A 348 -10.23 2.40 1.79
N GLN A 349 -10.13 3.41 0.93
CA GLN A 349 -11.07 4.53 0.93
C GLN A 349 -12.50 4.08 0.65
N GLY A 350 -12.69 3.18 -0.33
CA GLY A 350 -14.00 2.60 -0.64
C GLY A 350 -14.62 1.87 0.55
N LEU A 351 -13.84 1.01 1.21
CA LEU A 351 -14.25 0.29 2.42
C LEU A 351 -14.67 1.24 3.55
N ALA A 352 -13.85 2.25 3.83
CA ALA A 352 -14.14 3.23 4.89
C ALA A 352 -15.42 4.02 4.61
N VAL A 353 -15.61 4.42 3.35
CA VAL A 353 -16.81 5.12 2.90
C VAL A 353 -18.06 4.26 3.09
N VAL A 354 -18.04 3.00 2.66
CA VAL A 354 -19.19 2.09 2.80
C VAL A 354 -19.49 1.82 4.28
N ALA A 355 -18.46 1.55 5.09
CA ALA A 355 -18.62 1.33 6.52
C ALA A 355 -19.25 2.53 7.25
N ALA A 356 -18.98 3.76 6.80
CA ALA A 356 -19.55 4.98 7.36
C ALA A 356 -20.96 5.31 6.83
N ALA A 357 -21.22 5.06 5.55
CA ALA A 357 -22.45 5.48 4.87
C ALA A 357 -23.61 4.51 5.10
N VAL A 358 -23.36 3.20 5.02
CA VAL A 358 -24.39 2.14 5.15
C VAL A 358 -25.20 2.23 6.45
N PRO A 359 -24.61 2.51 7.63
CA PRO A 359 -25.37 2.68 8.86
C PRO A 359 -26.42 3.81 8.83
N THR A 360 -26.32 4.74 7.87
CA THR A 360 -27.25 5.87 7.74
C THR A 360 -28.36 5.64 6.72
N LEU A 361 -28.39 4.48 6.07
CA LEU A 361 -29.50 4.10 5.19
C LEU A 361 -30.77 3.87 6.02
N VAL A 362 -31.87 4.46 5.56
CA VAL A 362 -33.20 4.33 6.17
C VAL A 362 -34.19 3.96 5.07
N PRO A 363 -34.89 2.82 5.19
CA PRO A 363 -35.93 2.40 4.24
C PRO A 363 -37.09 3.37 4.10
#